data_AF-A0AA36D1L1-F1
#
_entry.id   AF-A0AA36D1L1-F1
#
_cell.length_a   1.000
_cell.length_b   1.000
_cell.length_c   1.000
_cell.angle_alpha   90.00
_cell.angle_beta   90.00
_cell.angle_gamma   90.00
#
_symmetry.space_group_name_H-M   'P 1'
#
loop_
_entity.id
_entity.type
_entity.pdbx_description
1 polymer ?
#
loop_
_entity_poly.entity_id
_entity_poly.type
_entity_poly.pdbx_seq_one_letter_code
_entity_poly.pdbx_strand_id
1 'polypeptide(L)'
;MMHLALTTLTSRRQRASYYQPPKKFPPAFVRRFLIRYPRAHLWGITVLGAGAFVLPVIYQSYFYCVMTPEEWYAHRTDHEAKVLLRQKYGRDLWFPSFLTKFFAPSVKKEDDTLLD
;
A
#
# COMPACT_ATOMS: atom_id res chain seq x y z
N MET A 1 -9.59 58.48 -27.18
CA MET A 1 -8.50 57.50 -26.92
C MET A 1 -8.53 56.85 -25.52
N MET A 2 -9.45 57.17 -24.60
CA MET A 2 -9.49 56.53 -23.26
C MET A 2 -10.10 55.11 -23.23
N HIS A 3 -10.98 54.75 -24.17
CA HIS A 3 -11.62 53.43 -24.16
C HIS A 3 -10.69 52.26 -24.50
N LEU A 4 -9.65 52.47 -25.31
CA LEU A 4 -8.65 51.45 -25.65
C LEU A 4 -7.67 51.17 -24.48
N ALA A 5 -7.44 52.15 -23.61
CA ALA A 5 -6.57 51.98 -22.45
C ALA A 5 -7.23 51.15 -21.34
N LEU A 6 -8.56 51.24 -21.20
CA LEU A 6 -9.32 50.46 -20.21
C LEU A 6 -9.43 48.98 -20.62
N THR A 7 -9.61 48.68 -21.90
CA THR A 7 -9.69 47.29 -22.41
C THR A 7 -8.35 46.56 -22.35
N THR A 8 -7.24 47.28 -22.57
CA THR A 8 -5.89 46.71 -22.42
C THR A 8 -5.51 46.47 -20.95
N LEU A 9 -5.96 47.33 -20.03
CA LEU A 9 -5.76 47.14 -18.58
C LEU A 9 -6.56 45.96 -18.01
N THR A 10 -7.79 45.71 -18.48
CA THR A 10 -8.60 44.55 -18.04
C THR A 10 -8.08 43.24 -18.63
N SER A 11 -7.61 43.25 -19.89
CA SER A 11 -6.96 42.09 -20.52
C SER A 11 -5.68 41.64 -19.79
N ARG A 12 -4.90 42.59 -19.25
CA ARG A 12 -3.67 42.28 -18.49
C ARG A 12 -3.91 41.63 -17.12
N ARG A 13 -5.11 41.79 -16.53
CA ARG A 13 -5.51 41.13 -15.28
C ARG A 13 -6.08 39.72 -15.48
N GLN A 14 -6.44 39.35 -16.71
CA GLN A 14 -6.68 37.95 -17.11
C GLN A 14 -5.35 37.24 -17.39
N ARG A 15 -4.45 37.25 -16.39
CA ARG A 15 -3.20 36.50 -16.46
C ARG A 15 -3.52 35.01 -16.30
N ALA A 16 -3.73 34.34 -17.43
CA ALA A 16 -3.64 32.89 -17.64
C ALA A 16 -4.47 31.98 -16.71
N SER A 17 -5.75 31.78 -17.04
CA SER A 17 -6.54 30.62 -16.57
C SER A 17 -6.83 29.59 -17.67
N TYR A 18 -6.19 29.69 -18.85
CA TYR A 18 -6.38 28.74 -19.97
C TYR A 18 -5.78 27.35 -19.73
N TYR A 19 -4.92 27.21 -18.73
CA TYR A 19 -4.35 25.93 -18.30
C TYR A 19 -4.61 25.71 -16.82
N GLN A 20 -5.87 25.64 -16.39
CA GLN A 20 -6.15 24.84 -15.20
C GLN A 20 -5.99 23.39 -15.62
N PRO A 21 -4.90 22.68 -15.26
CA PRO A 21 -4.85 21.25 -15.53
C PRO A 21 -6.08 20.65 -14.84
N PRO A 22 -6.87 19.80 -15.53
CA PRO A 22 -7.91 19.05 -14.85
C PRO A 22 -7.25 18.37 -13.65
N LYS A 23 -7.98 18.20 -12.55
CA LYS A 23 -7.52 17.65 -11.26
C LYS A 23 -6.74 16.34 -11.48
N LYS A 24 -5.45 16.45 -11.83
CA LYS A 24 -4.61 15.35 -12.32
C LYS A 24 -3.90 14.78 -11.12
N PHE A 25 -3.96 13.45 -10.98
CA PHE A 25 -3.07 12.74 -10.10
C PHE A 25 -1.61 12.95 -10.58
N PRO A 26 -0.65 13.22 -9.69
CA PRO A 26 -0.77 13.28 -8.23
C PRO A 26 -1.29 14.64 -7.71
N PRO A 27 -1.97 14.67 -6.54
CA PRO A 27 -2.44 15.90 -5.91
C PRO A 27 -1.36 16.99 -5.84
N ALA A 28 -1.77 18.26 -5.96
CA ALA A 28 -0.84 19.39 -6.01
C ALA A 28 0.14 19.45 -4.82
N PHE A 29 -0.29 19.01 -3.63
CA PHE A 29 0.57 18.87 -2.46
C PHE A 29 1.69 17.86 -2.68
N VAL A 30 1.37 16.64 -3.15
CA VAL A 30 2.34 15.58 -3.44
C VAL A 30 3.34 16.05 -4.50
N ARG A 31 2.85 16.73 -5.54
CA ARG A 31 3.73 17.30 -6.58
C ARG A 31 4.70 18.33 -6.00
N ARG A 32 4.22 19.28 -5.18
CA ARG A 32 5.07 20.29 -4.54
C ARG A 32 6.07 19.67 -3.57
N PHE A 33 5.64 18.66 -2.81
CA PHE A 33 6.49 17.94 -1.87
C PHE A 33 7.64 17.22 -2.57
N LEU A 34 7.37 16.48 -3.64
CA LEU A 34 8.39 15.76 -4.41
C LEU A 34 9.35 16.71 -5.15
N ILE A 35 8.87 17.86 -5.62
CA ILE A 35 9.75 18.90 -6.19
C ILE A 35 10.67 19.50 -5.12
N ARG A 36 10.14 19.76 -3.91
CA ARG A 36 10.92 20.31 -2.80
C ARG A 36 11.91 19.29 -2.23
N TYR A 37 11.53 18.02 -2.20
CA TYR A 37 12.30 16.91 -1.65
C TYR A 37 12.43 15.79 -2.69
N PRO A 38 13.32 15.95 -3.68
CA PRO A 38 13.45 15.00 -4.78
C PRO A 38 13.87 13.61 -4.32
N ARG A 39 14.54 13.48 -3.17
CA ARG A 39 14.98 12.19 -2.60
C ARG A 39 13.95 11.53 -1.65
N ALA A 40 12.81 12.16 -1.38
CA ALA A 40 11.85 11.64 -0.40
C ALA A 40 11.30 10.25 -0.77
N HIS A 41 11.13 9.98 -2.06
CA HIS A 41 10.69 8.68 -2.55
C HIS A 41 11.70 7.56 -2.23
N LEU A 42 13.00 7.86 -2.30
CA LEU A 42 14.05 6.89 -1.95
C LEU A 42 13.92 6.50 -0.48
N TRP A 43 13.84 7.48 0.42
CA TRP A 43 13.64 7.23 1.84
C TRP A 43 12.35 6.47 2.14
N GLY A 44 11.26 6.78 1.43
CA GLY A 44 10.00 6.04 1.55
C GLY A 44 10.17 4.56 1.20
N ILE A 45 10.86 4.26 0.10
CA ILE A 45 11.15 2.87 -0.31
C ILE A 45 12.11 2.20 0.69
N THR A 46 13.12 2.92 1.19
CA THR A 46 14.05 2.37 2.17
C THR A 46 13.36 2.02 3.47
N VAL A 47 12.48 2.89 3.97
CA VAL A 47 11.68 2.63 5.19
C VAL A 47 10.71 1.49 4.95
N LEU A 48 10.05 1.42 3.79
CA LEU A 48 9.15 0.32 3.46
C LEU A 48 9.90 -1.02 3.39
N GLY A 49 11.05 -1.04 2.72
CA GLY A 49 11.91 -2.22 2.62
C GLY A 49 12.44 -2.64 3.98
N ALA A 50 13.01 -1.71 4.75
CA ALA A 50 13.49 -1.97 6.11
C ALA A 50 12.36 -2.50 7.01
N GLY A 51 11.18 -1.88 6.95
CA GLY A 51 10.00 -2.32 7.69
C GLY A 51 9.57 -3.74 7.34
N ALA A 52 9.63 -4.12 6.07
CA ALA A 52 9.30 -5.48 5.62
C ALA A 52 10.21 -6.56 6.24
N PHE A 53 11.47 -6.24 6.53
CA PHE A 53 12.39 -7.15 7.22
C PHE A 53 12.28 -7.05 8.75
N VAL A 54 12.17 -5.84 9.29
CA VAL A 54 12.22 -5.59 10.74
C VAL A 54 10.93 -6.01 11.44
N LEU A 55 9.76 -5.72 10.87
CA LEU A 55 8.47 -6.04 11.48
C LEU A 55 8.26 -7.53 11.79
N PRO A 56 8.49 -8.49 10.86
CA PRO A 56 8.31 -9.91 11.17
C PRO A 56 9.29 -10.40 12.24
N VAL A 57 10.52 -9.87 12.26
CA VAL A 57 11.52 -10.22 13.29
C VAL A 57 11.08 -9.73 14.66
N ILE A 58 10.62 -8.48 14.76
CA ILE A 58 10.11 -7.93 16.03
C ILE A 58 8.89 -8.72 16.50
N TYR A 59 7.93 -8.99 15.61
CA TYR A 59 6.75 -9.81 15.92
C TYR A 59 7.13 -11.17 16.47
N GLN A 60 8.03 -11.88 15.79
CA GLN A 60 8.49 -13.21 16.21
C GLN A 60 9.26 -13.15 17.54
N SER A 61 10.11 -12.14 17.73
CA SER A 61 10.85 -11.93 18.99
C SER A 61 9.93 -11.63 20.18
N TYR A 62 8.84 -10.90 19.96
CA TYR A 62 7.85 -10.61 21.00
C TYR A 62 7.20 -11.89 21.51
N PHE A 63 6.73 -12.76 20.60
CA PHE A 63 6.12 -14.03 20.98
C PHE A 63 7.11 -14.99 21.62
N TYR A 64 8.37 -15.00 21.17
CA TYR A 64 9.41 -15.79 21.81
C TYR A 64 9.65 -15.39 23.28
N CYS A 65 9.57 -14.10 23.59
CA CYS A 65 9.75 -13.61 24.96
C CYS A 65 8.53 -13.81 25.86
N VAL A 66 7.32 -13.81 25.30
CA VAL A 66 6.07 -13.83 26.06
C VAL A 66 5.53 -15.26 26.27
N MET A 67 5.72 -16.15 25.31
CA MET A 67 5.18 -17.53 25.37
C MET A 67 6.08 -18.46 26.17
N THR A 68 5.46 -19.51 26.73
CA THR A 68 6.23 -20.65 27.26
C THR A 68 6.88 -21.45 26.12
N PRO A 69 7.92 -22.26 26.39
CA PRO A 69 8.60 -23.02 25.35
C PRO A 69 7.65 -23.94 24.55
N GLU A 70 6.70 -24.59 25.20
CA GLU A 70 5.74 -25.50 24.55
C GLU A 70 4.78 -24.75 23.64
N GLU A 71 4.22 -23.63 24.11
CA GLU A 71 3.36 -22.74 23.32
C GLU A 71 4.10 -22.17 22.12
N TRP A 72 5.39 -21.84 22.29
CA TRP A 72 6.23 -21.36 21.21
C TRP A 72 6.43 -22.41 20.10
N TYR A 73 6.69 -23.66 20.47
CA TYR A 73 6.81 -24.75 19.50
C TYR A 73 5.51 -24.94 18.72
N ALA A 74 4.37 -24.96 19.42
CA ALA A 74 3.05 -25.08 18.78
C ALA A 74 2.75 -23.89 17.84
N HIS A 75 3.02 -22.66 18.30
CA HIS A 75 2.85 -21.44 17.50
C HIS A 75 3.72 -21.47 16.24
N ARG A 76 4.97 -21.92 16.35
CA ARG A 76 5.89 -22.03 15.22
C ARG A 76 5.40 -23.05 14.19
N THR A 77 4.96 -24.24 14.62
CA THR A 77 4.47 -25.28 13.72
C THR A 77 3.21 -24.85 12.97
N ASP A 78 2.29 -24.15 13.65
CA ASP A 78 1.08 -23.61 13.03
C ASP A 78 1.40 -22.50 12.03
N HIS A 79 2.36 -21.62 12.35
CA HIS A 79 2.83 -20.61 11.42
C HIS A 79 3.48 -21.20 10.17
N GLU A 80 4.35 -22.20 10.32
CA GLU A 80 4.99 -22.91 9.19
C GLU A 80 3.96 -23.59 8.29
N ALA A 81 2.95 -24.26 8.88
CA ALA A 81 1.85 -24.86 8.13
C ALA A 81 1.07 -23.81 7.32
N LYS A 82 0.75 -22.65 7.92
CA LYS A 82 0.09 -21.54 7.23
C LYS A 82 0.95 -21.01 6.08
N VAL A 83 2.25 -20.80 6.29
CA VAL A 83 3.16 -20.33 5.23
C VAL A 83 3.19 -21.30 4.06
N LEU A 84 3.27 -22.61 4.31
CA LEU A 84 3.23 -23.63 3.27
C LEU A 84 1.91 -23.60 2.49
N LEU A 85 0.77 -23.43 3.16
CA LEU A 85 -0.52 -23.29 2.48
C LEU A 85 -0.57 -22.04 1.59
N ARG A 86 -0.03 -20.91 2.06
CA ARG A 86 0.05 -19.67 1.27
C ARG A 86 0.96 -19.83 0.06
N GLN A 87 2.11 -20.46 0.22
CA GLN A 87 3.07 -20.70 -0.88
C GLN A 87 2.52 -21.69 -1.91
N LYS A 88 1.87 -22.77 -1.47
CA LYS A 88 1.35 -23.83 -2.34
C LYS A 88 0.09 -23.41 -3.09
N TYR A 89 -0.82 -22.69 -2.44
CA TYR A 89 -2.16 -22.39 -2.98
C TYR A 89 -2.38 -20.91 -3.27
N GLY A 90 -1.44 -20.02 -2.96
CA GLY A 90 -1.60 -18.58 -3.17
C GLY A 90 -2.75 -17.97 -2.34
N ARG A 91 -3.18 -18.62 -1.25
CA ARG A 91 -4.23 -18.12 -0.35
C ARG A 91 -3.66 -17.11 0.65
N ASP A 92 -4.47 -16.16 1.11
CA ASP A 92 -4.14 -15.20 2.19
C ASP A 92 -2.85 -14.39 2.00
N LEU A 93 -2.55 -13.93 0.77
CA LEU A 93 -1.47 -12.97 0.54
C LEU A 93 -1.89 -11.55 0.96
N TRP A 94 -1.00 -10.87 1.70
CA TRP A 94 -1.19 -9.49 2.17
C TRP A 94 -1.10 -8.44 1.04
N PHE A 95 -0.44 -8.75 -0.07
CA PHE A 95 -0.19 -7.84 -1.20
C PHE A 95 -0.94 -8.26 -2.47
N PRO A 96 -1.27 -7.28 -3.32
CA PRO A 96 -2.58 -6.64 -3.31
C PRO A 96 -3.71 -7.62 -3.66
N SER A 97 -4.80 -7.50 -2.92
CA SER A 97 -6.13 -8.15 -3.09
C SER A 97 -6.78 -8.01 -4.47
N PHE A 98 -6.12 -7.36 -5.44
CA PHE A 98 -6.51 -7.39 -6.84
C PHE A 98 -6.16 -8.71 -7.53
N LEU A 99 -5.16 -9.47 -7.03
CA LEU A 99 -4.77 -10.77 -7.58
C LEU A 99 -5.64 -11.93 -7.07
N THR A 100 -6.28 -11.79 -5.90
CA THR A 100 -7.10 -12.86 -5.32
C THR A 100 -8.37 -13.14 -6.13
N LYS A 101 -8.86 -12.18 -6.93
CA LYS A 101 -9.98 -12.39 -7.85
C LYS A 101 -9.60 -13.22 -9.09
N PHE A 102 -8.33 -13.25 -9.48
CA PHE A 102 -7.85 -13.99 -10.65
C PHE A 102 -7.37 -15.40 -10.32
N PHE A 103 -6.95 -15.63 -9.07
CA PHE A 103 -6.33 -16.88 -8.62
C PHE A 103 -7.16 -17.66 -7.59
N ALA A 104 -8.41 -17.31 -7.33
CA ALA A 104 -9.26 -18.12 -6.46
C ALA A 104 -9.73 -19.39 -7.21
N PRO A 105 -9.20 -20.60 -6.96
CA PRO A 105 -9.93 -21.79 -7.31
C PRO A 105 -11.19 -21.82 -6.44
N SER A 106 -12.35 -21.92 -7.09
CA SER A 106 -13.62 -22.18 -6.43
C SER A 106 -13.54 -23.52 -5.70
N VAL A 107 -13.22 -23.51 -4.42
CA VAL A 107 -13.38 -24.70 -3.57
C VAL A 107 -14.79 -24.67 -3.02
N LYS A 108 -15.60 -25.63 -3.50
CA LYS A 108 -16.89 -25.95 -2.91
C LYS A 108 -16.67 -26.36 -1.45
N LYS A 109 -17.52 -25.83 -0.56
CA LYS A 109 -17.71 -26.35 0.81
C LYS A 109 -18.30 -27.77 0.69
N GLU A 110 -17.49 -28.80 0.70
CA GLU A 110 -17.99 -30.20 0.77
C GLU A 110 -17.43 -31.00 1.95
N ASP A 111 -16.47 -30.48 2.72
CA ASP A 111 -15.79 -31.29 3.76
C ASP A 111 -16.24 -31.02 5.22
N ASP A 112 -17.27 -30.19 5.43
CA ASP A 112 -17.82 -29.91 6.78
C ASP A 112 -18.98 -30.85 7.19
N THR A 113 -19.25 -31.94 6.44
CA THR A 113 -20.41 -32.83 6.69
C THR A 113 -20.07 -34.30 6.99
N LEU A 114 -18.86 -34.62 7.44
CA LEU A 114 -18.52 -36.00 7.86
C LEU A 114 -17.89 -36.06 9.26
N LEU A 115 -18.60 -35.49 10.23
CA LEU A 115 -18.48 -35.86 11.64
C LEU A 115 -19.89 -35.86 12.26
N ASP A 116 -20.65 -36.90 11.94
CA ASP A 116 -21.66 -37.52 12.81
C ASP A 116 -21.41 -39.04 12.79
#